data_AF-A0A6J6JF72-F1
#
_entry.id   AF-A0A6J6JF72-F1
#
_cell.length_a   1.000
_cell.length_b   1.000
_cell.length_c   1.000
_cell.angle_alpha   90.00
_cell.angle_beta   90.00
_cell.angle_gamma   90.00
#
_symmetry.space_group_name_H-M   'P 1'
#
loop_
_entity.id
_entity.type
_entity.pdbx_description
1 polymer ?
#
loop_
_entity_poly.entity_id
_entity_poly.type
_entity_poly.pdbx_seq_one_letter_code
_entity_poly.pdbx_strand_id
1 'polypeptide(L)'
;MTVGAMAETGIQVAKMLADQGIGATVVDPRWVIPVPGSIVKMAAEHRLVVTIEDGIRVGGIGTRVRQDLRAAQIDTALSEIGLPDEFLEHASRNEILERVGLTAQSISREIVAQVLGSRVPHARPVPGDSPLTDRPELSQRD
;
A
#
# COMPACT_ATOMS: atom_id res chain seq x y z
N MET A 1 -2.07 5.66 8.47
CA MET A 1 -2.31 5.11 9.82
C MET A 1 -1.15 4.22 10.19
N THR A 2 -0.48 4.50 11.30
CA THR A 2 0.62 3.67 11.83
C THR A 2 0.12 2.77 12.95
N VAL A 3 0.79 1.63 13.15
CA VAL A 3 0.51 0.71 14.24
C VAL A 3 1.78 0.45 15.03
N GLY A 4 1.70 0.65 16.35
CA GLY A 4 2.80 0.34 17.28
C GLY A 4 4.09 1.09 16.93
N ALA A 5 5.18 0.34 16.77
CA ALA A 5 6.52 0.89 16.55
C ALA A 5 6.69 1.67 15.24
N MET A 6 5.70 1.66 14.33
CA MET A 6 5.76 2.34 13.04
C MET A 6 5.40 3.83 13.09
N ALA A 7 5.05 4.38 14.26
CA ALA A 7 4.66 5.79 14.42
C ALA A 7 5.75 6.76 13.91
N GLU A 8 7.00 6.55 14.32
CA GLU A 8 8.13 7.38 13.89
C GLU A 8 8.38 7.26 12.38
N THR A 9 8.35 6.03 11.85
CA THR A 9 8.45 5.78 10.41
C THR A 9 7.37 6.53 9.64
N GLY A 10 6.12 6.55 10.13
CA GLY A 10 5.02 7.28 9.50
C GLY A 10 5.26 8.79 9.45
N ILE A 11 5.81 9.39 10.51
CA ILE A 11 6.19 10.81 10.53
C ILE A 11 7.31 11.09 9.51
N GLN A 12 8.32 10.23 9.44
CA GLN A 12 9.41 10.36 8.47
C GLN A 12 8.89 10.23 7.03
N VAL A 13 7.98 9.29 6.76
CA VAL A 13 7.29 9.15 5.45
C VAL A 13 6.55 10.43 5.11
N ALA A 14 5.76 10.99 6.02
CA ALA A 14 5.01 12.21 5.75
C ALA A 14 5.92 13.41 5.44
N LYS A 15 7.07 13.51 6.11
CA LYS A 15 8.10 14.52 5.77
C LYS A 15 8.64 14.33 4.36
N MET A 16 9.02 13.11 4.00
CA MET A 16 9.52 12.80 2.65
C MET A 16 8.47 13.05 1.57
N LEU A 17 7.19 12.78 1.85
CA LEU A 17 6.08 13.10 0.94
C LEU A 17 5.90 14.61 0.78
N ALA A 18 6.01 15.38 1.86
CA ALA A 18 5.94 16.84 1.82
C ALA A 18 7.06 17.45 0.95
N ASP A 19 8.27 16.88 1.01
CA ASP A 19 9.39 17.27 0.13
C ASP A 19 9.10 17.01 -1.36
N GLN A 20 8.12 16.15 -1.68
CA GLN A 20 7.61 15.89 -3.03
C GLN A 20 6.32 16.66 -3.35
N GLY A 21 5.90 17.59 -2.49
CA GLY A 21 4.66 18.36 -2.66
C GLY A 21 3.38 17.58 -2.36
N ILE A 22 3.48 16.44 -1.65
CA ILE A 22 2.33 15.60 -1.28
C ILE A 22 2.05 15.79 0.22
N GLY A 23 0.88 16.38 0.52
CA GLY A 23 0.39 16.48 1.90
C GLY A 23 -0.08 15.13 2.45
N ALA A 24 0.29 14.82 3.69
CA ALA A 24 -0.12 13.57 4.35
C ALA A 24 -0.51 13.80 5.82
N THR A 25 -1.59 13.14 6.25
CA THR A 25 -2.00 13.08 7.65
C THR A 25 -1.50 11.78 8.27
N VAL A 26 -0.73 11.86 9.36
CA VAL A 26 -0.28 10.69 10.11
C VAL A 26 -1.15 10.53 11.35
N VAL A 27 -1.68 9.32 11.55
CA VAL A 27 -2.50 8.99 12.71
C VAL A 27 -2.03 7.67 13.30
N ASP A 28 -1.86 7.67 14.62
CA ASP A 28 -1.71 6.48 15.45
C ASP A 28 -2.93 6.42 16.38
N PRO A 29 -3.84 5.46 16.20
CA PRO A 29 -5.03 5.34 17.03
C PRO A 29 -4.72 4.83 18.46
N ARG A 30 -3.47 4.41 18.72
CA ARG A 30 -3.02 3.61 19.87
C ARG A 30 -3.70 2.26 19.92
N TRP A 31 -5.02 2.23 20.08
CA TRP A 31 -5.87 1.03 20.03
C TRP A 31 -6.52 0.89 18.67
N VAL A 32 -6.11 -0.15 17.94
CA VAL A 32 -6.49 -0.42 16.55
C VAL A 32 -7.72 -1.33 16.41
N ILE A 33 -8.09 -2.05 17.48
CA ILE A 33 -9.24 -2.95 17.50
C ILE A 33 -10.10 -2.63 18.74
N PRO A 34 -11.41 -2.35 18.57
CA PRO A 34 -12.08 -2.12 17.28
C PRO A 34 -11.50 -0.90 16.56
N VAL A 35 -11.58 -0.86 15.21
CA VAL A 35 -11.11 0.30 14.43
C VAL A 35 -11.95 1.52 14.85
N PRO A 36 -11.34 2.63 15.27
CA PRO A 36 -12.11 3.80 15.69
C PRO A 36 -12.92 4.37 14.52
N GLY A 37 -14.21 4.67 14.74
CA GLY A 37 -15.07 5.24 13.71
C GLY A 37 -14.57 6.59 13.16
N SER A 38 -13.78 7.33 13.95
CA SER A 38 -13.10 8.54 13.49
C SER A 38 -12.07 8.28 12.40
N ILE A 39 -11.36 7.14 12.43
CA ILE A 39 -10.43 6.73 11.37
C ILE A 39 -11.20 6.43 10.09
N VAL A 40 -12.31 5.70 10.19
CA VAL A 40 -13.20 5.38 9.06
C VAL A 40 -13.72 6.68 8.42
N LYS A 41 -14.20 7.63 9.23
CA LYS A 41 -14.66 8.93 8.73
C LYS A 41 -13.53 9.73 8.05
N MET A 42 -12.36 9.81 8.69
CA MET A 42 -11.21 10.53 8.15
C MET A 42 -10.71 9.94 6.83
N ALA A 43 -10.81 8.62 6.66
CA ALA A 43 -10.43 7.96 5.41
C ALA A 43 -11.23 8.47 4.20
N ALA A 44 -12.51 8.81 4.38
CA ALA A 44 -13.34 9.37 3.30
C ALA A 44 -12.89 10.76 2.82
N GLU A 45 -12.12 11.48 3.64
CA GLU A 45 -11.59 12.81 3.33
C GLU A 45 -10.26 12.76 2.57
N HIS A 46 -9.71 11.56 2.36
CA HIS A 46 -8.41 11.35 1.73
C HIS A 46 -8.56 10.57 0.41
N ARG A 47 -7.64 10.81 -0.53
CA ARG A 47 -7.58 10.07 -1.82
C ARG A 47 -6.96 8.68 -1.66
N LEU A 48 -6.08 8.52 -0.68
CA LEU A 48 -5.33 7.31 -0.41
C LEU A 48 -5.14 7.18 1.11
N VAL A 49 -5.42 5.99 1.62
CA VAL A 49 -5.06 5.57 2.98
C VAL A 49 -3.93 4.56 2.88
N VAL A 50 -2.97 4.68 3.77
CA VAL A 50 -1.88 3.71 3.91
C VAL A 50 -1.85 3.25 5.35
N THR A 51 -1.90 1.93 5.60
CA THR A 51 -1.59 1.35 6.91
C THR A 51 -0.15 0.88 6.94
N ILE A 52 0.55 1.15 8.04
CA ILE A 52 1.95 0.75 8.24
C ILE A 52 2.04 0.02 9.58
N GLU A 53 2.34 -1.27 9.55
CA GLU A 53 2.46 -2.12 10.74
C GLU A 53 3.73 -2.99 10.71
N ASP A 54 4.31 -3.22 11.89
CA ASP A 54 5.40 -4.20 12.09
C ASP A 54 4.81 -5.57 12.47
N GLY A 55 3.88 -6.03 11.64
CA GLY A 55 3.11 -7.25 11.80
C GLY A 55 2.74 -7.82 10.42
N ILE A 56 2.18 -9.04 10.39
CA ILE A 56 1.84 -9.70 9.12
C ILE A 56 0.77 -8.88 8.40
N ARG A 57 1.04 -8.52 7.14
CA ARG A 57 0.12 -7.73 6.30
C ARG A 57 -1.19 -8.47 6.05
N VAL A 58 -1.12 -9.77 5.77
CA VAL A 58 -2.28 -10.62 5.46
C VAL A 58 -3.07 -10.88 6.75
N GLY A 59 -4.33 -10.44 6.79
CA GLY A 59 -5.14 -10.55 8.00
C GLY A 59 -4.73 -9.60 9.13
N GLY A 60 -3.77 -8.70 8.87
CA GLY A 60 -3.32 -7.67 9.81
C GLY A 60 -4.32 -6.54 10.01
N ILE A 61 -3.86 -5.47 10.66
CA ILE A 61 -4.70 -4.31 10.96
C ILE A 61 -5.17 -3.62 9.68
N GLY A 62 -4.31 -3.55 8.67
CA GLY A 62 -4.69 -3.01 7.35
C GLY A 62 -5.90 -3.72 6.74
N THR A 63 -5.93 -5.05 6.82
CA THR A 63 -7.05 -5.87 6.31
C THR A 63 -8.34 -5.54 7.06
N ARG A 64 -8.27 -5.33 8.38
CA ARG A 64 -9.44 -4.95 9.19
C ARG A 64 -9.96 -3.55 8.83
N VAL A 65 -9.06 -2.58 8.66
CA VAL A 65 -9.44 -1.23 8.22
C VAL A 65 -10.14 -1.30 6.86
N ARG A 66 -9.62 -2.10 5.91
CA ARG A 66 -10.27 -2.32 4.61
C ARG A 66 -11.70 -2.83 4.74
N GLN A 67 -11.92 -3.81 5.62
CA GLN A 67 -13.25 -4.36 5.86
C GLN A 67 -14.22 -3.30 6.41
N ASP A 68 -13.76 -2.50 7.38
CA ASP A 68 -14.59 -1.46 8.00
C ASP A 68 -14.90 -0.30 7.01
N LEU A 69 -13.95 0.10 6.16
CA LEU A 69 -14.20 1.06 5.06
C LEU A 69 -15.25 0.53 4.08
N ARG A 70 -15.14 -0.74 3.68
CA ARG A 70 -16.11 -1.38 2.78
C ARG A 70 -17.50 -1.47 3.40
N ALA A 71 -17.58 -1.83 4.68
CA ALA A 71 -18.85 -1.88 5.41
C ALA A 71 -19.51 -0.48 5.49
N ALA A 72 -18.71 0.58 5.56
CA ALA A 72 -19.16 1.97 5.54
C ALA A 72 -19.40 2.54 4.13
N GLN A 73 -19.25 1.73 3.06
CA GLN A 73 -19.37 2.17 1.66
C GLN A 73 -18.40 3.31 1.29
N ILE A 74 -17.18 3.25 1.83
CA ILE A 74 -16.09 4.19 1.52
C ILE A 74 -15.14 3.52 0.53
N ASP A 75 -15.03 4.11 -0.67
CA ASP A 75 -14.21 3.60 -1.77
C ASP A 75 -12.78 4.20 -1.82
N THR A 76 -12.35 4.85 -0.74
CA THR A 76 -10.98 5.37 -0.65
C THR A 76 -9.96 4.26 -0.85
N ALA A 77 -9.01 4.47 -1.75
CA ALA A 77 -7.94 3.51 -2.01
C ALA A 77 -7.15 3.24 -0.71
N LEU A 78 -6.88 1.96 -0.42
CA LEU A 78 -6.16 1.54 0.78
C LEU A 78 -5.01 0.59 0.44
N SER A 79 -3.80 1.01 0.77
CA SER A 79 -2.57 0.22 0.69
C SER A 79 -2.15 -0.25 2.06
N GLU A 80 -1.85 -1.54 2.19
CA GLU A 80 -1.48 -2.16 3.46
C GLU A 80 -0.01 -2.54 3.41
N ILE A 81 0.76 -1.98 4.31
CA ILE A 81 2.20 -2.19 4.40
C ILE A 81 2.47 -2.90 5.73
N GLY A 82 3.06 -4.08 5.63
CA GLY A 82 3.42 -4.93 6.76
C GLY A 82 4.36 -6.04 6.31
N LEU A 83 4.71 -6.91 7.25
CA LEU A 83 5.58 -8.06 7.00
C LEU A 83 4.91 -9.05 6.03
N PRO A 84 5.71 -9.78 5.23
CA PRO A 84 5.20 -10.85 4.39
C PRO A 84 4.65 -12.00 5.23
N ASP A 85 3.74 -12.78 4.63
CA ASP A 85 3.17 -13.99 5.24
C ASP A 85 4.09 -15.20 5.00
N GLU A 86 5.31 -15.11 5.54
CA GLU A 86 6.33 -16.15 5.42
C GLU A 86 7.29 -16.12 6.61
N PHE A 87 8.08 -17.18 6.75
CA PHE A 87 9.14 -17.21 7.75
C PHE A 87 10.30 -16.29 7.36
N LEU A 88 10.66 -15.40 8.28
CA LEU A 88 11.78 -14.50 8.12
C LEU A 88 13.05 -15.18 8.65
N GLU A 89 14.14 -15.08 7.89
CA GLU A 89 15.45 -15.50 8.36
C GLU A 89 15.87 -14.71 9.59
N HIS A 90 16.66 -15.35 10.46
CA HIS A 90 17.19 -14.68 11.65
C HIS A 90 18.07 -13.50 11.26
N ALA A 91 17.71 -12.32 11.74
CA ALA A 91 18.47 -11.08 11.60
C ALA A 91 18.03 -10.11 12.69
N SER A 92 18.72 -8.98 12.84
CA SER A 92 18.23 -7.89 13.67
C SER A 92 16.94 -7.31 13.08
N ARG A 93 16.11 -6.70 13.93
CA ARG A 93 14.86 -6.05 13.49
C ARG A 93 15.09 -5.06 12.34
N ASN A 94 16.13 -4.23 12.43
CA ASN A 94 16.40 -3.22 11.41
C ASN A 94 16.76 -3.87 10.06
N GLU A 95 17.55 -4.94 10.07
CA GLU A 95 17.88 -5.68 8.84
C GLU A 95 16.65 -6.34 8.22
N ILE A 96 15.72 -6.85 9.03
CA ILE A 96 14.44 -7.38 8.57
C ILE A 96 13.62 -6.28 7.89
N LEU A 97 13.42 -5.14 8.57
CA LEU A 97 12.62 -4.03 8.05
C LEU A 97 13.21 -3.45 6.76
N GLU A 98 14.54 -3.31 6.68
CA GLU A 98 15.23 -2.89 5.46
C GLU A 98 14.98 -3.89 4.32
N ARG A 99 15.17 -5.18 4.59
CA ARG A 99 15.01 -6.26 3.60
C ARG A 99 13.59 -6.35 3.05
N VAL A 100 12.58 -6.18 3.90
CA VAL A 100 11.16 -6.26 3.50
C VAL A 100 10.60 -4.92 3.01
N GLY A 101 11.40 -3.85 3.03
CA GLY A 101 11.00 -2.52 2.55
C GLY A 101 10.14 -1.72 3.53
N LEU A 102 10.08 -2.08 4.81
CA LEU A 102 9.40 -1.35 5.88
C LEU A 102 10.25 -0.16 6.39
N THR A 103 10.79 0.63 5.47
CA THR A 103 11.59 1.83 5.76
C THR A 103 10.89 3.07 5.26
N ALA A 104 11.15 4.22 5.86
CA ALA A 104 10.51 5.47 5.43
C ALA A 104 10.80 5.79 3.96
N GLN A 105 12.02 5.50 3.50
CA GLN A 105 12.44 5.71 2.11
C GLN A 105 11.67 4.80 1.14
N SER A 106 11.58 3.50 1.42
CA SER A 106 10.90 2.53 0.55
C SER A 106 9.40 2.81 0.50
N ILE A 107 8.79 3.08 1.66
CA ILE A 107 7.36 3.39 1.78
C ILE A 107 7.02 4.69 1.05
N SER A 108 7.78 5.77 1.27
CA SER A 108 7.52 7.06 0.59
C SER A 108 7.63 6.94 -0.93
N ARG A 109 8.66 6.24 -1.44
CA ARG A 109 8.82 5.98 -2.88
C ARG A 109 7.60 5.27 -3.47
N GLU A 110 7.10 4.26 -2.78
CA GLU A 110 5.90 3.52 -3.18
C GLU A 110 4.66 4.41 -3.17
N ILE A 111 4.45 5.23 -2.14
CA ILE A 111 3.31 6.14 -2.05
C ILE A 111 3.36 7.19 -3.16
N VAL A 112 4.51 7.80 -3.43
CA VAL A 112 4.69 8.75 -4.54
C VAL A 112 4.28 8.11 -5.87
N ALA A 113 4.75 6.88 -6.12
CA ALA A 113 4.39 6.15 -7.34
C ALA A 113 2.87 5.92 -7.47
N GLN A 114 2.20 5.60 -6.36
CA GLN A 114 0.74 5.46 -6.33
C GLN A 114 0.02 6.78 -6.59
N VAL A 115 0.44 7.87 -5.94
CA VAL A 115 -0.17 9.20 -6.08
C VAL A 115 -0.03 9.75 -7.50
N LEU A 116 1.11 9.51 -8.16
CA LEU A 116 1.36 9.93 -9.54
C LEU A 116 0.63 9.06 -10.59
N GLY A 117 -0.11 8.03 -10.17
CA GLY A 117 -0.86 7.18 -11.10
C GLY A 117 0.00 6.25 -11.94
N SER A 118 1.27 6.05 -11.58
CA SER A 118 2.15 5.08 -12.27
C SER A 118 1.77 3.61 -12.01
N ARG A 119 0.77 3.37 -11.14
CA ARG A 119 0.19 2.06 -10.86
C ARG A 119 -1.32 2.08 -11.14
N VAL A 120 -1.69 2.07 -12.42
CA VAL A 120 -3.10 1.92 -12.82
C VAL A 120 -3.46 0.43 -12.85
N PRO A 121 -4.54 -0.01 -12.20
CA PRO A 121 -5.05 -1.36 -12.37
C PRO A 121 -5.31 -1.64 -13.85
N HIS A 122 -4.62 -2.61 -14.43
CA HIS A 122 -4.91 -3.05 -15.79
C HIS A 122 -6.14 -3.95 -15.75
N ALA A 123 -7.21 -3.49 -16.41
CA ALA A 123 -8.36 -4.34 -16.67
C ALA A 123 -7.89 -5.60 -17.42
N ARG A 124 -8.50 -6.74 -17.11
CA ARG A 124 -8.31 -7.93 -17.95
C ARG A 124 -8.72 -7.56 -19.38
N PRO A 125 -7.87 -7.79 -20.40
CA PRO A 125 -8.26 -7.55 -21.77
C PRO A 125 -9.52 -8.36 -22.11
N VAL A 126 -10.41 -7.80 -22.91
CA VAL A 126 -11.55 -8.55 -23.43
C VAL A 126 -10.97 -9.67 -24.32
N PRO A 127 -11.49 -10.92 -24.25
CA PRO A 127 -11.06 -11.97 -25.16
C PRO A 127 -11.17 -11.50 -26.62
N GLY A 128 -10.06 -11.52 -27.36
CA GLY A 128 -9.96 -11.02 -28.73
C GLY A 128 -9.17 -9.72 -28.92
N ASP A 129 -8.82 -9.03 -27.83
CA ASP A 129 -8.17 -7.70 -27.87
C ASP A 129 -6.63 -7.77 -27.70
N SER A 130 -6.01 -8.90 -28.07
CA SER A 130 -4.55 -9.06 -27.95
C SER A 130 -3.84 -8.32 -29.09
N PRO A 131 -2.83 -7.48 -28.83
CA PRO A 131 -2.02 -6.82 -29.87
C PRO A 131 -1.13 -7.76 -30.70
N LEU A 132 -1.34 -9.08 -30.64
CA LEU A 132 -0.46 -10.10 -31.21
C LEU A 132 -0.99 -10.75 -32.50
N THR A 133 -1.86 -10.09 -33.26
CA THR A 133 -2.31 -10.57 -34.59
C THR A 133 -1.61 -9.97 -35.79
N ASP A 134 -0.63 -9.05 -35.63
CA ASP A 134 0.12 -8.49 -36.77
C ASP A 134 1.59 -8.96 -36.81
N ARG A 135 1.83 -10.26 -36.63
CA ARG A 135 3.05 -10.87 -37.17
C ARG A 135 2.73 -11.39 -38.57
N PRO A 136 3.31 -10.83 -39.65
CA PRO A 136 3.18 -11.45 -40.96
C PRO A 136 3.77 -12.85 -40.87
N GLU A 137 2.99 -13.85 -41.31
CA GLU A 137 3.44 -15.22 -41.46
C GLU A 137 4.75 -15.20 -42.27
N LEU A 138 5.83 -15.69 -41.65
CA LEU A 138 7.05 -16.00 -42.37
C LEU A 138 6.69 -17.08 -43.40
N SER A 139 6.49 -16.63 -44.64
CA SER A 139 6.39 -17.42 -45.85
C SER A 139 7.45 -18.52 -45.81
N GLN A 140 7.04 -19.75 -45.51
CA GLN A 140 7.80 -20.92 -45.91
C GLN A 140 7.80 -20.94 -47.44
N ARG A 141 8.96 -20.63 -48.01
CA ARG A 141 9.31 -20.94 -49.39
C ARG A 141 10.65 -21.69 -49.35
N ASP A 142 10.51 -22.96 -49.69
CA ASP A 142 11.46 -23.94 -50.23
C ASP A 142 12.75 -24.25 -49.44
#